data_AF-A0A846U8F5-F1
#
_entry.id   AF-A0A846U8F5-F1
#
_cell.length_a   1.000
_cell.length_b   1.000
_cell.length_c   1.000
_cell.angle_alpha   90.00
_cell.angle_beta   90.00
_cell.angle_gamma   90.00
#
_symmetry.space_group_name_H-M   'P 1'
#
loop_
_entity.id
_entity.type
_entity.pdbx_description
1 polymer ?
#
loop_
_entity_poly.entity_id
_entity_poly.type
_entity_poly.pdbx_seq_one_letter_code
_entity_poly.pdbx_strand_id
1 'polypeptide(L)'
;MSTRKGVFNTLIGVVMTIIISVFQFTFLFVINTQYQGEFVGLIRVIVSFLAYLSLTEGGLGLITMFSLYRPLQNGDYETVNDIVNTTRKNYQRTGKIYLVIVISIAFLVALVNGLVPGILGSFSADIAYWELAIVILCLASKELIFFYFSGAYQNLIQSDQKGYLNRLVFIFSEIIMYIFLISLFLVPNIPFFVPFFAYLICGIIKTVVTFIIIKIEYPWLQHKKWIKQKRLLKQSWWVALSRLPELVVSNIDVILVTIFLSLSFTTIYSYYLIIAATIRSIAMILISSFREVLGYWIAKSGRIRWSTYTRFEMYAYMVAGFCFICQFIISQYLISSIYGTQYLNASNQENSRIFFDFFLSSPTFILFLSLKNAVEVATEPGKVIVNATVKHKETIWGSYIQALIILVLGISLGWSLSATGHRDWALYMIMFSVFIGWVYRLISIWVYVWKNLTYNSDLRYIVQNSLILILPMLVAVLFNFLYLFNAYPPVNNIKQPKLTLSIAGYTLLGSIGLVLLLAMIINFKHFWLIFDMKKFFKSLFKSKKTDKKKYDKEWQDLFNDMPPPSQMNNFSNTFDLTSTYQVNRNNIDDLLEQELIKKQKLSSKKTSEQEKPKVGIYKIRG
;
A
#
# COMPACT_ATOMS: atom_id res chain seq x y z
N MET A 1 -10.26 5.74 18.23
CA MET A 1 -8.91 5.34 18.71
C MET A 1 -8.19 6.59 19.24
N SER A 2 -7.54 6.58 20.42
CA SER A 2 -6.82 7.79 20.88
C SER A 2 -5.59 8.03 20.00
N THR A 3 -5.39 9.25 19.50
CA THR A 3 -4.29 9.67 18.60
C THR A 3 -2.91 9.10 18.97
N ARG A 4 -2.58 8.99 20.27
CA ARG A 4 -1.35 8.36 20.78
C ARG A 4 -1.15 6.90 20.36
N LYS A 5 -2.22 6.11 20.32
CA LYS A 5 -2.19 4.71 19.86
C LYS A 5 -1.98 4.63 18.34
N GLY A 6 -2.56 5.57 17.59
CA GLY A 6 -2.37 5.66 16.14
C GLY A 6 -0.92 5.99 15.76
N VAL A 7 -0.31 6.99 16.42
CA VAL A 7 1.10 7.34 16.21
C VAL A 7 2.03 6.20 16.61
N PHE A 8 1.81 5.58 17.77
CA PHE A 8 2.62 4.45 18.23
C PHE A 8 2.52 3.24 17.27
N ASN A 9 1.31 2.92 16.79
CA ASN A 9 1.11 1.86 15.79
C ASN A 9 1.78 2.19 14.44
N THR A 10 1.75 3.46 14.04
CA THR A 10 2.44 3.95 12.83
C THR A 10 3.95 3.77 12.98
N LEU A 11 4.52 4.19 14.10
CA LEU A 11 5.95 4.09 14.40
C LEU A 11 6.41 2.63 14.44
N ILE A 12 5.66 1.75 15.10
CA ILE A 12 5.93 0.31 15.07
C ILE A 12 5.90 -0.21 13.64
N GLY A 13 4.89 0.17 12.84
CA GLY A 13 4.79 -0.22 11.44
C GLY A 13 6.03 0.18 10.62
N VAL A 14 6.53 1.40 10.82
CA VAL A 14 7.75 1.89 10.14
C VAL A 14 8.98 1.11 10.59
N VAL A 15 9.20 0.94 11.89
CA VAL A 15 10.36 0.19 12.42
C VAL A 15 10.37 -1.24 11.90
N MET A 16 9.21 -1.90 11.90
CA MET A 16 9.10 -3.27 11.42
C MET A 16 9.33 -3.38 9.91
N THR A 17 8.89 -2.40 9.13
CA THR A 17 9.17 -2.34 7.69
C THR A 17 10.67 -2.23 7.44
N ILE A 18 11.37 -1.37 8.19
CA ILE A 18 12.82 -1.21 8.08
C ILE A 18 13.54 -2.52 8.43
N ILE A 19 13.16 -3.19 9.52
CA ILE A 19 13.78 -4.47 9.92
C ILE A 19 13.64 -5.53 8.82
N ILE A 20 12.43 -5.72 8.29
CA ILE A 20 12.18 -6.70 7.22
C ILE A 20 12.98 -6.35 5.96
N SER A 21 13.05 -5.06 5.61
CA SER A 21 13.83 -4.60 4.46
C SER A 21 15.32 -4.86 4.64
N VAL A 22 15.88 -4.68 5.84
CA VAL A 22 17.29 -5.03 6.13
C VAL A 22 17.52 -6.51 5.91
N PHE A 23 16.63 -7.39 6.39
CA PHE A 23 16.72 -8.82 6.11
C PHE A 23 16.63 -9.15 4.62
N GLN A 24 15.75 -8.48 3.88
CA GLN A 24 15.63 -8.60 2.43
C GLN A 24 16.90 -8.18 1.69
N PHE A 25 17.54 -7.09 2.12
CA PHE A 25 18.83 -6.65 1.58
C PHE A 25 19.93 -7.65 1.86
N THR A 26 20.05 -8.11 3.11
CA THR A 26 21.04 -9.12 3.50
C THR A 26 20.83 -10.42 2.72
N PHE A 27 19.58 -10.84 2.51
CA PHE A 27 19.26 -12.00 1.69
C PHE A 27 19.77 -11.87 0.25
N LEU A 28 19.48 -10.75 -0.42
CA LEU A 28 19.97 -10.53 -1.77
C LEU A 28 21.50 -10.47 -1.85
N PHE A 29 22.13 -9.85 -0.85
CA PHE A 29 23.59 -9.81 -0.73
C PHE A 29 24.20 -11.21 -0.61
N VAL A 30 23.65 -12.05 0.28
CA VAL A 30 24.15 -13.42 0.51
C VAL A 30 23.97 -14.29 -0.74
N ILE A 31 22.80 -14.25 -1.40
CA ILE A 31 22.62 -14.99 -2.66
C ILE A 31 23.65 -14.54 -3.70
N ASN A 32 23.83 -13.23 -3.86
CA ASN A 32 24.76 -12.72 -4.87
C ASN A 32 26.20 -13.12 -4.58
N THR A 33 26.62 -13.21 -3.30
CA THR A 33 27.96 -13.72 -2.96
C THR A 33 28.17 -15.17 -3.35
N GLN A 34 27.18 -16.03 -3.14
CA GLN A 34 27.32 -17.48 -3.30
C GLN A 34 27.12 -17.93 -4.76
N TYR A 35 26.16 -17.32 -5.47
CA TYR A 35 25.70 -17.77 -6.78
C TYR A 35 25.91 -16.71 -7.88
N GLN A 36 26.91 -15.83 -7.71
CA GLN A 36 27.29 -14.72 -8.59
C GLN A 36 26.72 -14.86 -10.01
N GLY A 37 25.69 -14.07 -10.36
CA GLY A 37 25.02 -14.25 -11.65
C GLY A 37 23.59 -13.73 -11.74
N GLU A 38 22.85 -14.27 -12.71
CA GLU A 38 21.48 -13.88 -13.08
C GLU A 38 20.38 -14.41 -12.13
N PHE A 39 20.78 -15.18 -11.11
CA PHE A 39 19.86 -15.92 -10.27
C PHE A 39 18.94 -15.03 -9.41
N VAL A 40 19.46 -13.92 -8.87
CA VAL A 40 18.63 -12.93 -8.14
C VAL A 40 17.53 -12.37 -9.04
N GLY A 41 17.85 -12.07 -10.30
CA GLY A 41 16.89 -11.65 -11.31
C GLY A 41 15.83 -12.71 -11.57
N LEU A 42 16.22 -13.98 -11.67
CA LEU A 42 15.29 -15.10 -11.83
C LEU A 42 14.31 -15.23 -10.67
N ILE A 43 14.78 -15.16 -9.41
CA ILE A 43 13.87 -15.15 -8.24
C ILE A 43 12.89 -13.99 -8.35
N ARG A 44 13.36 -12.80 -8.72
CA ARG A 44 12.51 -11.62 -8.83
C ARG A 44 11.41 -11.81 -9.87
N VAL A 45 11.73 -12.40 -11.01
CA VAL A 45 10.76 -12.72 -12.07
C VAL A 45 9.74 -13.74 -11.57
N ILE A 46 10.18 -14.82 -10.92
CA ILE A 46 9.29 -15.83 -10.35
C ILE A 46 8.35 -15.20 -9.33
N VAL A 47 8.87 -14.42 -8.38
CA VAL A 47 8.04 -13.73 -7.36
C VAL A 47 7.04 -12.79 -8.02
N SER A 48 7.42 -12.11 -9.10
CA SER A 48 6.53 -11.24 -9.87
C SER A 48 5.41 -12.02 -10.57
N PHE A 49 5.70 -13.23 -11.09
CA PHE A 49 4.68 -14.13 -11.62
C PHE A 49 3.77 -14.69 -10.53
N LEU A 50 4.32 -15.11 -9.39
CA LEU A 50 3.56 -15.62 -8.24
C LEU A 50 2.60 -14.57 -7.68
N ALA A 51 2.96 -13.28 -7.76
CA ALA A 51 2.07 -12.19 -7.34
C ALA A 51 0.73 -12.19 -8.11
N TYR A 52 0.70 -12.60 -9.38
CA TYR A 52 -0.55 -12.74 -10.14
C TYR A 52 -1.43 -13.88 -9.65
N LEU A 53 -0.85 -14.90 -9.00
CA LEU A 53 -1.64 -15.98 -8.42
C LEU A 53 -2.50 -15.52 -7.24
N SER A 54 -2.21 -14.35 -6.64
CA SER A 54 -3.13 -13.73 -5.68
C SER A 54 -4.51 -13.44 -6.29
N LEU A 55 -4.63 -13.32 -7.62
CA LEU A 55 -5.92 -13.19 -8.31
C LEU A 55 -6.79 -14.44 -8.17
N THR A 56 -6.20 -15.62 -7.95
CA THR A 56 -6.95 -16.86 -7.71
C THR A 56 -7.76 -16.81 -6.42
N GLU A 57 -7.42 -15.92 -5.47
CA GLU A 57 -8.26 -15.57 -4.33
C GLU A 57 -9.63 -15.04 -4.76
N GLY A 58 -9.74 -14.50 -5.97
CA GLY A 58 -11.01 -14.06 -6.51
C GLY A 58 -11.67 -12.99 -5.65
N GLY A 59 -10.89 -12.13 -4.98
CA GLY A 59 -11.41 -11.08 -4.09
C GLY A 59 -12.17 -11.59 -2.86
N LEU A 60 -12.11 -12.90 -2.57
CA LEU A 60 -12.83 -13.53 -1.45
C LEU A 60 -12.52 -12.86 -0.12
N GLY A 61 -11.26 -12.46 0.11
CA GLY A 61 -10.85 -11.86 1.38
C GLY A 61 -11.62 -10.59 1.73
N LEU A 62 -11.70 -9.64 0.80
CA LEU A 62 -12.37 -8.36 1.03
C LEU A 62 -13.87 -8.54 1.30
N ILE A 63 -14.56 -9.37 0.52
CA ILE A 63 -16.00 -9.56 0.71
C ILE A 63 -16.31 -10.33 1.96
N THR A 64 -15.45 -11.30 2.31
CA THR A 64 -15.58 -11.97 3.61
C THR A 64 -15.50 -10.95 4.73
N MET A 65 -14.48 -10.09 4.74
CA MET A 65 -14.35 -9.03 5.74
C MET A 65 -15.58 -8.12 5.79
N PHE A 66 -16.08 -7.67 4.63
CA PHE A 66 -17.28 -6.81 4.57
C PHE A 66 -18.54 -7.50 5.05
N SER A 67 -18.73 -8.77 4.67
CA SER A 67 -19.88 -9.57 5.09
C SER A 67 -19.84 -9.89 6.58
N LEU A 68 -18.66 -9.90 7.20
CA LEU A 68 -18.46 -10.18 8.62
C LEU A 68 -18.63 -8.94 9.52
N TYR A 69 -18.44 -7.71 9.02
CA TYR A 69 -18.52 -6.51 9.86
C TYR A 69 -19.86 -6.35 10.58
N ARG A 70 -20.98 -6.50 9.85
CA ARG A 70 -22.33 -6.36 10.42
C ARG A 70 -22.70 -7.48 11.40
N PRO A 71 -22.55 -8.78 11.07
CA PRO A 71 -22.93 -9.85 12.00
C PRO A 71 -22.03 -9.89 13.24
N LEU A 72 -20.75 -9.52 13.15
CA LEU A 72 -19.89 -9.36 14.33
C LEU A 72 -20.36 -8.24 15.26
N GLN A 73 -20.81 -7.11 14.71
CA GLN A 73 -21.36 -6.00 15.51
C GLN A 73 -22.69 -6.37 16.18
N ASN A 74 -23.50 -7.19 15.51
CA ASN A 74 -24.80 -7.64 16.02
C ASN A 74 -24.71 -8.84 16.97
N GLY A 75 -23.51 -9.42 17.18
CA GLY A 75 -23.33 -10.62 18.01
C GLY A 75 -23.95 -11.89 17.43
N ASP A 76 -24.22 -11.93 16.12
CA ASP A 76 -24.83 -13.09 15.44
C ASP A 76 -23.75 -14.10 15.06
N TYR A 77 -23.38 -14.95 16.01
CA TYR A 77 -22.31 -15.94 15.83
C TYR A 77 -22.66 -17.05 14.83
N GLU A 78 -23.95 -17.34 14.60
CA GLU A 78 -24.35 -18.38 13.64
C GLU A 78 -24.07 -17.93 12.21
N THR A 79 -24.48 -16.70 11.85
CA THR A 79 -24.20 -16.15 10.51
C THR A 79 -22.72 -15.96 10.26
N VAL A 80 -21.94 -15.52 11.28
CA VAL A 80 -20.47 -15.45 11.17
C VAL A 80 -19.89 -16.82 10.85
N ASN A 81 -20.35 -17.84 11.54
CA ASN A 81 -19.84 -19.19 11.37
C ASN A 81 -20.15 -19.75 9.96
N ASP A 82 -21.35 -19.48 9.44
CA ASP A 82 -21.74 -19.84 8.08
C ASP A 82 -20.88 -19.15 7.02
N ILE A 83 -20.61 -17.84 7.20
CA ILE A 83 -19.76 -17.06 6.29
C ILE A 83 -18.33 -17.60 6.31
N VAL A 84 -17.76 -17.84 7.50
CA VAL A 84 -16.38 -18.33 7.67
C VAL A 84 -16.23 -19.73 7.07
N ASN A 85 -17.16 -20.65 7.33
CA ASN A 85 -17.12 -22.01 6.79
C ASN A 85 -17.31 -22.04 5.27
N THR A 86 -18.21 -21.20 4.74
CA THR A 86 -18.40 -21.04 3.29
C THR A 86 -17.12 -20.55 2.63
N THR A 87 -16.53 -19.52 3.22
CA THR A 87 -15.32 -18.88 2.74
C THR A 87 -14.14 -19.85 2.76
N ARG A 88 -13.93 -20.57 3.87
CA ARG A 88 -12.87 -21.58 4.01
C ARG A 88 -12.92 -22.64 2.93
N LYS A 89 -14.11 -23.19 2.64
CA LYS A 89 -14.26 -24.21 1.59
C LYS A 89 -13.93 -23.65 0.20
N ASN A 90 -14.21 -22.36 -0.03
CA ASN A 90 -13.84 -21.70 -1.28
C ASN A 90 -12.33 -21.47 -1.36
N TYR A 91 -11.67 -21.02 -0.28
CA TYR A 91 -10.19 -20.92 -0.21
C TYR A 91 -9.50 -22.26 -0.50
N GLN A 92 -10.05 -23.36 0.00
CA GLN A 92 -9.53 -24.70 -0.30
C GLN A 92 -9.70 -25.07 -1.78
N ARG A 93 -10.81 -24.68 -2.41
CA ARG A 93 -11.03 -24.92 -3.85
C ARG A 93 -10.09 -24.08 -4.71
N THR A 94 -9.99 -22.78 -4.43
CA THR A 94 -9.11 -21.87 -5.16
C THR A 94 -7.63 -22.20 -4.92
N GLY A 95 -7.28 -22.68 -3.72
CA GLY A 95 -5.92 -23.11 -3.42
C GLY A 95 -5.49 -24.38 -4.17
N LYS A 96 -6.42 -25.28 -4.51
CA LYS A 96 -6.13 -26.39 -5.44
C LYS A 96 -5.83 -25.87 -6.85
N ILE A 97 -6.56 -24.86 -7.31
CA ILE A 97 -6.30 -24.21 -8.60
C ILE A 97 -4.93 -23.52 -8.57
N TYR A 98 -4.62 -22.79 -7.50
CA TYR A 98 -3.29 -22.19 -7.27
C TYR A 98 -2.20 -23.25 -7.37
N LEU A 99 -2.34 -24.38 -6.68
CA LEU A 99 -1.37 -25.49 -6.71
C LEU A 99 -1.14 -26.02 -8.13
N VAL A 100 -2.21 -26.27 -8.89
CA VAL A 100 -2.12 -26.75 -10.28
C VAL A 100 -1.37 -25.77 -11.16
N ILE A 101 -1.64 -24.46 -11.02
CA ILE A 101 -0.96 -23.42 -11.81
C ILE A 101 0.53 -23.38 -11.43
N VAL A 102 0.88 -23.43 -10.14
CA VAL A 102 2.29 -23.43 -9.71
C VAL A 102 3.04 -24.65 -10.24
N ILE A 103 2.45 -25.85 -10.14
CA ILE A 103 3.08 -27.06 -10.69
C ILE A 103 3.25 -26.93 -12.21
N SER A 104 2.25 -26.37 -12.89
CA SER A 104 2.33 -26.13 -14.33
C SER A 104 3.45 -25.14 -14.68
N ILE A 105 3.61 -24.05 -13.93
CA ILE A 105 4.71 -23.08 -14.11
C ILE A 105 6.06 -23.73 -13.82
N ALA A 106 6.20 -24.46 -12.72
CA ALA A 106 7.45 -25.15 -12.37
C ALA A 106 7.84 -26.17 -13.44
N PHE A 107 6.85 -26.91 -13.97
CA PHE A 107 7.06 -27.87 -15.06
C PHE A 107 7.42 -27.17 -16.37
N LEU A 108 6.73 -26.08 -16.74
CA LEU A 108 7.04 -25.31 -17.94
C LEU A 108 8.45 -24.73 -17.89
N VAL A 109 8.87 -24.16 -16.75
CA VAL A 109 10.23 -23.62 -16.59
C VAL A 109 11.27 -24.74 -16.70
N ALA A 110 11.01 -25.91 -16.10
CA ALA A 110 11.90 -27.06 -16.22
C ALA A 110 11.98 -27.58 -17.67
N LEU A 111 10.85 -27.61 -18.38
CA LEU A 111 10.75 -28.08 -19.76
C LEU A 111 11.41 -27.13 -20.75
N VAL A 112 11.20 -25.82 -20.62
CA VAL A 112 11.81 -24.81 -21.50
C VAL A 112 13.33 -24.83 -21.38
N ASN A 113 13.86 -24.90 -20.15
CA ASN A 113 15.30 -25.01 -19.92
C ASN A 113 15.89 -26.35 -20.39
N GLY A 114 15.11 -27.43 -20.34
CA GLY A 114 15.54 -28.75 -20.81
C GLY A 114 15.54 -28.89 -22.35
N LEU A 115 14.63 -28.21 -23.05
CA LEU A 115 14.52 -28.29 -24.52
C LEU A 115 15.42 -27.29 -25.25
N VAL A 116 15.64 -26.10 -24.67
CA VAL A 116 16.53 -25.09 -25.27
C VAL A 116 17.39 -24.46 -24.16
N PRO A 117 18.59 -24.99 -23.92
CA PRO A 117 19.55 -24.37 -23.01
C PRO A 117 19.84 -22.94 -23.48
N GLY A 118 19.59 -21.94 -22.63
CA GLY A 118 19.95 -20.54 -22.90
C GLY A 118 18.80 -19.54 -23.16
N ILE A 119 17.53 -19.98 -23.25
CA ILE A 119 16.39 -19.03 -23.40
C ILE A 119 16.21 -18.13 -22.16
N LEU A 120 16.49 -18.67 -20.97
CA LEU A 120 16.44 -17.93 -19.70
C LEU A 120 17.82 -17.40 -19.27
N GLY A 121 18.74 -17.22 -20.24
CA GLY A 121 20.13 -16.86 -19.99
C GLY A 121 21.05 -18.08 -19.98
N SER A 122 22.29 -17.89 -20.42
CA SER A 122 23.36 -18.88 -20.28
C SER A 122 23.69 -19.01 -18.80
N PHE A 123 23.04 -19.95 -18.11
CA PHE A 123 23.39 -20.29 -16.73
C PHE A 123 24.84 -20.75 -16.70
N SER A 124 25.71 -19.88 -16.22
CA SER A 124 27.12 -20.20 -15.92
C SER A 124 27.25 -21.04 -14.64
N ALA A 125 26.14 -21.49 -14.05
CA ALA A 125 26.11 -22.30 -12.85
C ALA A 125 25.43 -23.63 -13.18
N ASP A 126 26.06 -24.73 -12.75
CA ASP A 126 25.59 -26.13 -12.79
C ASP A 126 24.29 -26.37 -11.98
N ILE A 127 23.31 -25.49 -12.08
CA ILE A 127 22.02 -25.61 -11.38
C ILE A 127 21.13 -26.51 -12.23
N ALA A 128 20.78 -27.66 -11.68
CA ALA A 128 19.93 -28.60 -12.39
C ALA A 128 18.50 -28.07 -12.52
N TYR A 129 17.82 -28.37 -13.63
CA TYR A 129 16.46 -27.90 -13.91
C TYR A 129 15.45 -28.28 -12.81
N TRP A 130 15.65 -29.42 -12.13
CA TRP A 130 14.80 -29.88 -11.04
C TRP A 130 14.98 -29.04 -9.77
N GLU A 131 16.17 -28.48 -9.53
CA GLU A 131 16.42 -27.59 -8.39
C GLU A 131 15.65 -26.28 -8.55
N LEU A 132 15.64 -25.70 -9.76
CA LEU A 132 14.84 -24.51 -10.07
C LEU A 132 13.34 -24.76 -9.87
N ALA A 133 12.84 -25.93 -10.28
CA ALA A 133 11.44 -26.30 -10.06
C ALA A 133 11.10 -26.39 -8.56
N ILE A 134 11.99 -26.96 -7.74
CA ILE A 134 11.83 -27.01 -6.28
C ILE A 134 11.82 -25.60 -5.70
N VAL A 135 12.73 -24.72 -6.13
CA VAL A 135 12.76 -23.32 -5.65
C VAL A 135 11.45 -22.60 -5.95
N ILE A 136 10.89 -22.75 -7.16
CA ILE A 136 9.58 -22.18 -7.52
C ILE A 136 8.49 -22.70 -6.57
N LEU A 137 8.45 -24.01 -6.33
CA LEU A 137 7.48 -24.63 -5.42
C LEU A 137 7.65 -24.11 -3.99
N CYS A 138 8.87 -23.97 -3.50
CA CYS A 138 9.17 -23.43 -2.17
C CYS A 138 8.72 -21.97 -2.04
N LEU A 139 9.03 -21.11 -3.02
CA LEU A 139 8.59 -19.71 -3.03
C LEU A 139 7.07 -19.59 -3.01
N ALA A 140 6.38 -20.37 -3.84
CA ALA A 140 4.93 -20.39 -3.92
C ALA A 140 4.27 -20.98 -2.67
N SER A 141 4.92 -21.96 -2.02
CA SER A 141 4.38 -22.66 -0.85
C SER A 141 4.07 -21.72 0.33
N LYS A 142 4.86 -20.65 0.51
CA LYS A 142 4.66 -19.67 1.59
C LYS A 142 3.25 -19.09 1.55
N GLU A 143 2.83 -18.60 0.38
CA GLU A 143 1.51 -18.01 0.21
C GLU A 143 0.42 -19.08 0.09
N LEU A 144 0.68 -20.16 -0.65
CA LEU A 144 -0.27 -21.24 -0.88
C LEU A 144 -0.75 -21.88 0.43
N ILE A 145 0.17 -22.30 1.31
CA ILE A 145 -0.16 -22.98 2.57
C ILE A 145 -1.02 -22.06 3.45
N PHE A 146 -0.55 -20.83 3.63
CA PHE A 146 -1.26 -19.84 4.46
C PHE A 146 -2.65 -19.52 3.90
N PHE A 147 -2.74 -19.32 2.59
CA PHE A 147 -3.99 -19.05 1.88
C PHE A 147 -4.97 -20.22 1.99
N TYR A 148 -4.52 -21.44 1.76
CA TYR A 148 -5.36 -22.65 1.74
C TYR A 148 -5.95 -22.98 3.12
N PHE A 149 -5.13 -22.86 4.19
CA PHE A 149 -5.54 -23.24 5.54
C PHE A 149 -6.08 -22.08 6.38
N SER A 150 -5.48 -20.90 6.25
CA SER A 150 -5.71 -19.76 7.17
C SER A 150 -6.30 -18.51 6.54
N GLY A 151 -6.53 -18.47 5.22
CA GLY A 151 -7.09 -17.29 4.55
C GLY A 151 -8.44 -16.82 5.13
N ALA A 152 -9.38 -17.75 5.37
CA ALA A 152 -10.68 -17.41 5.96
C ALA A 152 -10.57 -16.86 7.39
N TYR A 153 -9.68 -17.43 8.20
CA TYR A 153 -9.42 -17.00 9.58
C TYR A 153 -8.76 -15.63 9.63
N GLN A 154 -7.84 -15.36 8.72
CA GLN A 154 -7.21 -14.06 8.60
C GLN A 154 -8.26 -12.97 8.36
N ASN A 155 -9.25 -13.22 7.49
CA ASN A 155 -10.33 -12.27 7.22
C ASN A 155 -11.20 -12.01 8.45
N LEU A 156 -11.52 -13.04 9.23
CA LEU A 156 -12.28 -12.91 10.48
C LEU A 156 -11.58 -11.98 11.48
N ILE A 157 -10.27 -12.21 11.71
CA ILE A 157 -9.46 -11.38 12.60
C ILE A 157 -9.41 -9.92 12.13
N GLN A 158 -9.36 -9.67 10.81
CA GLN A 158 -9.38 -8.31 10.26
C GLN A 158 -10.76 -7.65 10.41
N SER A 159 -11.84 -8.40 10.23
CA SER A 159 -13.19 -7.87 10.40
C SER A 159 -13.52 -7.50 11.86
N ASP A 160 -12.90 -8.18 12.83
CA ASP A 160 -13.03 -7.89 14.26
C ASP A 160 -12.13 -6.73 14.75
N GLN A 161 -11.60 -5.91 13.83
CA GLN A 161 -10.65 -4.81 14.11
C GLN A 161 -9.34 -5.23 14.82
N LYS A 162 -9.07 -6.54 14.91
CA LYS A 162 -7.84 -7.12 15.48
C LYS A 162 -6.76 -7.36 14.42
N GLY A 163 -6.79 -6.59 13.33
CA GLY A 163 -5.82 -6.70 12.23
C GLY A 163 -4.34 -6.53 12.66
N TYR A 164 -4.09 -5.93 13.82
CA TYR A 164 -2.74 -5.87 14.41
C TYR A 164 -2.19 -7.27 14.73
N LEU A 165 -3.02 -8.25 15.12
CA LEU A 165 -2.60 -9.63 15.35
C LEU A 165 -2.06 -10.25 14.06
N ASN A 166 -2.80 -10.11 12.96
CA ASN A 166 -2.34 -10.59 11.65
C ASN A 166 -1.03 -9.92 11.22
N ARG A 167 -0.87 -8.62 11.49
CA ARG A 167 0.36 -7.89 11.21
C ARG A 167 1.53 -8.44 12.03
N LEU A 168 1.33 -8.72 13.31
CA LEU A 168 2.37 -9.34 14.16
C LEU A 168 2.74 -10.73 13.65
N VAL A 169 1.76 -11.60 13.37
CA VAL A 169 2.02 -12.94 12.81
C VAL A 169 2.84 -12.85 11.53
N PHE A 170 2.47 -11.93 10.63
CA PHE A 170 3.21 -11.70 9.39
C PHE A 170 4.66 -11.28 9.65
N ILE A 171 4.89 -10.27 10.49
CA ILE A 171 6.23 -9.76 10.76
C ILE A 171 7.11 -10.82 11.43
N PHE A 172 6.61 -11.48 12.48
CA PHE A 172 7.38 -12.49 13.21
C PHE A 172 7.77 -13.67 12.31
N SER A 173 6.85 -14.15 11.47
CA SER A 173 7.14 -15.23 10.55
C SER A 173 8.11 -14.85 9.43
N GLU A 174 8.04 -13.63 8.89
CA GLU A 174 9.03 -13.14 7.90
C GLU A 174 10.42 -13.03 8.54
N ILE A 175 10.54 -12.51 9.76
CA ILE A 175 11.84 -12.42 10.46
C ILE A 175 12.43 -13.81 10.66
N ILE A 176 11.65 -14.75 11.19
CA ILE A 176 12.09 -16.14 11.40
C ILE A 176 12.51 -16.77 10.06
N MET A 177 11.72 -16.57 9.01
CA MET A 177 12.03 -17.07 7.67
C MET A 177 13.38 -16.55 7.17
N TYR A 178 13.63 -15.24 7.25
CA TYR A 178 14.90 -14.66 6.79
C TYR A 178 16.09 -15.12 7.64
N ILE A 179 15.91 -15.28 8.95
CA ILE A 179 16.96 -15.82 9.83
C ILE A 179 17.33 -17.25 9.39
N PHE A 180 16.35 -18.14 9.25
CA PHE A 180 16.58 -19.53 8.80
C PHE A 180 17.21 -19.59 7.41
N LEU A 181 16.69 -18.77 6.51
CA LEU A 181 17.16 -18.72 5.15
C LEU A 181 18.63 -18.27 5.11
N ILE A 182 18.98 -17.17 5.79
CA ILE A 182 20.35 -16.64 5.81
C ILE A 182 21.29 -17.62 6.52
N SER A 183 20.85 -18.24 7.63
CA SER A 183 21.68 -19.21 8.33
C SER A 183 22.00 -20.42 7.47
N LEU A 184 21.03 -20.93 6.69
CA LEU A 184 21.25 -22.08 5.80
C LEU A 184 22.16 -21.74 4.62
N PHE A 185 22.07 -20.52 4.07
CA PHE A 185 22.98 -20.08 3.00
C PHE A 185 24.43 -19.88 3.46
N LEU A 186 24.66 -19.68 4.77
CA LEU A 186 26.00 -19.54 5.32
C LEU A 186 26.69 -20.88 5.63
N VAL A 187 25.95 -22.00 5.62
CA VAL A 187 26.53 -23.32 5.84
C VAL A 187 27.18 -23.80 4.53
N PRO A 188 28.48 -24.14 4.54
CA PRO A 188 29.16 -24.63 3.35
C PRO A 188 28.60 -25.99 2.89
N ASN A 189 28.63 -26.24 1.57
CA ASN A 189 28.27 -27.52 0.93
C ASN A 189 26.80 -27.96 1.05
N ILE A 190 25.86 -27.05 1.33
CA ILE A 190 24.42 -27.35 1.26
C ILE A 190 23.92 -27.22 -0.21
N PRO A 191 23.07 -28.14 -0.70
CA PRO A 191 22.45 -28.02 -2.01
C PRO A 191 21.64 -26.73 -2.13
N PHE A 192 21.70 -26.09 -3.31
CA PHE A 192 21.20 -24.75 -3.54
C PHE A 192 19.70 -24.55 -3.20
N PHE A 193 18.87 -25.56 -3.45
CA PHE A 193 17.42 -25.47 -3.19
C PHE A 193 17.06 -25.56 -1.71
N VAL A 194 17.94 -26.08 -0.84
CA VAL A 194 17.62 -26.38 0.57
C VAL A 194 17.29 -25.14 1.40
N PRO A 195 18.02 -24.02 1.33
CA PRO A 195 17.65 -22.79 2.03
C PRO A 195 16.23 -22.29 1.71
N PHE A 196 15.68 -22.60 0.53
CA PHE A 196 14.33 -22.18 0.15
C PHE A 196 13.23 -22.94 0.90
N PHE A 197 13.52 -24.07 1.55
CA PHE A 197 12.56 -24.71 2.47
C PHE A 197 12.15 -23.79 3.63
N ALA A 198 12.94 -22.75 3.94
CA ALA A 198 12.55 -21.71 4.88
C ALA A 198 11.21 -21.03 4.50
N TYR A 199 10.92 -20.87 3.19
CA TYR A 199 9.64 -20.32 2.72
C TYR A 199 8.45 -21.24 3.06
N LEU A 200 8.66 -22.56 2.93
CA LEU A 200 7.66 -23.57 3.28
C LEU A 200 7.40 -23.56 4.79
N ILE A 201 8.47 -23.60 5.59
CA ILE A 201 8.40 -23.52 7.05
C ILE A 201 7.66 -22.24 7.49
N CYS A 202 7.94 -21.10 6.85
CA CYS A 202 7.26 -19.85 7.11
C CYS A 202 5.74 -19.94 6.87
N GLY A 203 5.32 -20.55 5.76
CA GLY A 203 3.89 -20.80 5.47
C GLY A 203 3.21 -21.65 6.55
N ILE A 204 3.89 -22.68 7.06
CA ILE A 204 3.40 -23.53 8.15
C ILE A 204 3.30 -22.72 9.45
N ILE A 205 4.35 -22.00 9.84
CA ILE A 205 4.37 -21.19 11.07
C ILE A 205 3.23 -20.16 11.05
N LYS A 206 3.06 -19.42 9.94
CA LYS A 206 1.95 -18.46 9.78
C LYS A 206 0.59 -19.14 10.01
N THR A 207 0.42 -20.33 9.43
CA THR A 207 -0.82 -21.11 9.54
C THR A 207 -1.08 -21.56 10.97
N VAL A 208 -0.08 -22.17 11.62
CA VAL A 208 -0.17 -22.69 13.00
C VAL A 208 -0.46 -21.56 13.99
N VAL A 209 0.29 -20.46 13.92
CA VAL A 209 0.09 -19.32 14.83
C VAL A 209 -1.31 -18.71 14.65
N THR A 210 -1.77 -18.56 13.40
CA THR A 210 -3.14 -18.08 13.13
C THR A 210 -4.18 -19.03 13.72
N PHE A 211 -3.99 -20.34 13.59
CA PHE A 211 -4.91 -21.33 14.14
C PHE A 211 -4.96 -21.32 15.68
N ILE A 212 -3.81 -21.13 16.35
CA ILE A 212 -3.73 -20.95 17.80
C ILE A 212 -4.52 -19.70 18.23
N ILE A 213 -4.32 -18.57 17.54
CA ILE A 213 -5.07 -17.34 17.81
C ILE A 213 -6.57 -17.57 17.68
N ILE A 214 -7.02 -18.27 16.63
CA ILE A 214 -8.44 -18.56 16.44
C ILE A 214 -9.02 -19.41 17.57
N LYS A 215 -8.30 -20.45 18.00
CA LYS A 215 -8.76 -21.32 19.10
C LYS A 215 -8.91 -20.58 20.43
N ILE A 216 -8.02 -19.63 20.69
CA ILE A 216 -8.03 -18.85 21.95
C ILE A 216 -9.11 -17.76 21.89
N GLU A 217 -9.14 -16.98 20.82
CA GLU A 217 -9.96 -15.77 20.74
C GLU A 217 -11.40 -16.04 20.28
N TYR A 218 -11.62 -17.11 19.50
CA TYR A 218 -12.92 -17.46 18.92
C TYR A 218 -13.33 -18.91 19.27
N PRO A 219 -13.48 -19.26 20.56
CA PRO A 219 -13.86 -20.61 20.97
C PRO A 219 -15.27 -21.02 20.50
N TRP A 220 -16.12 -20.04 20.20
CA TRP A 220 -17.49 -20.23 19.70
C TRP A 220 -17.56 -20.64 18.22
N LEU A 221 -16.45 -20.67 17.49
CA LEU A 221 -16.42 -21.01 16.07
C LEU A 221 -16.63 -22.53 15.84
N GLN A 222 -17.88 -22.95 15.61
CA GLN A 222 -18.22 -24.35 15.39
C GLN A 222 -18.01 -24.79 13.94
N HIS A 223 -17.45 -25.96 13.68
CA HIS A 223 -17.36 -26.47 12.31
C HIS A 223 -18.71 -27.08 11.86
N LYS A 224 -19.68 -26.24 11.46
CA LYS A 224 -21.00 -26.67 10.96
C LYS A 224 -21.00 -26.90 9.44
N LYS A 225 -22.03 -27.60 8.96
CA LYS A 225 -22.21 -27.95 7.53
C LYS A 225 -22.42 -26.70 6.66
N TRP A 226 -21.80 -26.76 5.49
CA TRP A 226 -21.76 -25.74 4.44
C TRP A 226 -23.15 -25.35 3.89
N ILE A 227 -23.46 -24.06 3.91
CA ILE A 227 -24.58 -23.46 3.14
C ILE A 227 -23.98 -22.63 1.98
N LYS A 228 -24.36 -22.96 0.74
CA LYS A 228 -23.76 -22.36 -0.46
C LYS A 228 -24.27 -20.92 -0.68
N GLN A 229 -23.58 -19.92 -0.16
CA GLN A 229 -23.90 -18.51 -0.45
C GLN A 229 -23.40 -18.09 -1.85
N LYS A 230 -24.21 -18.37 -2.90
CA LYS A 230 -23.89 -18.03 -4.31
C LYS A 230 -23.67 -16.52 -4.54
N ARG A 231 -24.32 -15.66 -3.74
CA ARG A 231 -24.22 -14.20 -3.85
C ARG A 231 -22.83 -13.68 -3.46
N LEU A 232 -22.22 -14.23 -2.41
CA LEU A 232 -20.85 -13.89 -2.00
C LEU A 232 -19.85 -14.17 -3.12
N LEU A 233 -19.97 -15.33 -3.77
CA LEU A 233 -19.12 -15.73 -4.89
C LEU A 233 -19.25 -14.80 -6.11
N LYS A 234 -20.48 -14.39 -6.44
CA LYS A 234 -20.70 -13.47 -7.57
C LYS A 234 -20.09 -12.09 -7.30
N GLN A 235 -20.19 -11.61 -6.06
CA GLN A 235 -19.56 -10.34 -5.68
C GLN A 235 -18.04 -10.45 -5.67
N SER A 236 -17.49 -11.60 -5.28
CA SER A 236 -16.04 -11.80 -5.18
C SER A 236 -15.35 -11.70 -6.52
N TRP A 237 -15.96 -12.29 -7.55
CA TRP A 237 -15.50 -12.12 -8.91
C TRP A 237 -15.31 -10.66 -9.34
N TRP A 238 -16.27 -9.78 -9.04
CA TRP A 238 -16.16 -8.35 -9.39
C TRP A 238 -15.03 -7.64 -8.63
N VAL A 239 -14.83 -7.99 -7.36
CA VAL A 239 -13.71 -7.45 -6.58
C VAL A 239 -12.37 -7.98 -7.09
N ALA A 240 -12.30 -9.24 -7.49
CA ALA A 240 -11.12 -9.81 -8.16
C ALA A 240 -10.77 -9.00 -9.42
N LEU A 241 -11.78 -8.73 -10.24
CA LEU A 241 -11.65 -7.97 -11.47
C LEU A 241 -11.10 -6.56 -11.21
N SER A 242 -11.55 -5.91 -10.14
CA SER A 242 -11.03 -4.59 -9.75
C SER A 242 -9.54 -4.60 -9.34
N ARG A 243 -9.02 -5.73 -8.84
CA ARG A 243 -7.62 -5.88 -8.40
C ARG A 243 -6.66 -6.28 -9.52
N LEU A 244 -7.14 -6.93 -10.57
CA LEU A 244 -6.34 -7.36 -11.71
C LEU A 244 -5.43 -6.24 -12.27
N PRO A 245 -5.94 -5.04 -12.63
CA PRO A 245 -5.08 -4.00 -13.18
C PRO A 245 -4.01 -3.52 -12.18
N GLU A 246 -4.30 -3.50 -10.88
CA GLU A 246 -3.33 -3.13 -9.85
C GLU A 246 -2.16 -4.13 -9.78
N LEU A 247 -2.45 -5.42 -9.94
CA LEU A 247 -1.43 -6.49 -9.99
C LEU A 247 -0.53 -6.37 -11.22
N VAL A 248 -1.12 -6.05 -12.39
CA VAL A 248 -0.38 -5.83 -13.64
C VAL A 248 0.56 -4.65 -13.49
N VAL A 249 0.05 -3.48 -13.08
CA VAL A 249 0.87 -2.27 -12.92
C VAL A 249 2.04 -2.48 -11.96
N SER A 250 1.87 -3.30 -10.92
CA SER A 250 2.89 -3.48 -9.88
C SER A 250 4.04 -4.44 -10.26
N ASN A 251 3.85 -5.33 -11.24
CA ASN A 251 4.81 -6.41 -11.52
C ASN A 251 5.23 -6.50 -13.00
N ILE A 252 4.56 -5.76 -13.89
CA ILE A 252 4.82 -5.82 -15.33
C ILE A 252 6.20 -5.28 -15.70
N ASP A 253 6.70 -4.29 -14.98
CA ASP A 253 7.98 -3.64 -15.22
C ASP A 253 9.15 -4.63 -15.13
N VAL A 254 9.17 -5.50 -14.11
CA VAL A 254 10.16 -6.57 -13.96
C VAL A 254 10.12 -7.52 -15.16
N ILE A 255 8.92 -7.93 -15.58
CA ILE A 255 8.73 -8.89 -16.68
C ILE A 255 9.19 -8.29 -18.01
N LEU A 256 8.84 -7.03 -18.29
CA LEU A 256 9.26 -6.34 -19.52
C LEU A 256 10.78 -6.16 -19.56
N VAL A 257 11.42 -5.81 -18.43
CA VAL A 257 12.89 -5.70 -18.36
C VAL A 257 13.55 -7.04 -18.64
N THR A 258 13.03 -8.15 -18.10
CA THR A 258 13.59 -9.48 -18.37
C THR A 258 13.43 -9.92 -19.81
N ILE A 259 12.25 -9.71 -20.42
CA ILE A 259 11.97 -10.14 -21.79
C ILE A 259 12.79 -9.33 -22.81
N PHE A 260 12.91 -8.02 -22.63
CA PHE A 260 13.52 -7.14 -23.64
C PHE A 260 15.01 -6.86 -23.42
N LEU A 261 15.56 -7.04 -22.23
CA LEU A 261 16.97 -6.78 -21.95
C LEU A 261 17.74 -8.06 -21.63
N SER A 262 17.63 -8.54 -20.39
CA SER A 262 18.17 -9.82 -19.92
C SER A 262 17.88 -9.97 -18.41
N LEU A 263 18.16 -11.16 -17.86
CA LEU A 263 18.11 -11.35 -16.41
C LEU A 263 19.20 -10.56 -15.66
N SER A 264 20.34 -10.25 -16.27
CA SER A 264 21.39 -9.42 -15.67
C SER A 264 20.88 -8.03 -15.28
N PHE A 265 20.12 -7.39 -16.18
CA PHE A 265 19.46 -6.12 -15.88
C PHE A 265 18.43 -6.29 -14.76
N THR A 266 17.68 -7.40 -14.75
CA THR A 266 16.70 -7.68 -13.70
C THR A 266 17.34 -7.93 -12.34
N THR A 267 18.51 -8.58 -12.27
CA THR A 267 19.27 -8.79 -11.03
C THR A 267 19.63 -7.45 -10.39
N ILE A 268 20.26 -6.55 -11.15
CA ILE A 268 20.66 -5.24 -10.64
C ILE A 268 19.41 -4.41 -10.30
N TYR A 269 18.38 -4.46 -11.16
CA TYR A 269 17.11 -3.79 -10.91
C TYR A 269 16.46 -4.23 -9.59
N SER A 270 16.58 -5.52 -9.23
CA SER A 270 16.01 -6.07 -7.99
C SER A 270 16.57 -5.42 -6.74
N TYR A 271 17.85 -5.00 -6.73
CA TYR A 271 18.43 -4.26 -5.60
C TYR A 271 17.75 -2.92 -5.40
N TYR A 272 17.55 -2.16 -6.49
CA TYR A 272 16.86 -0.88 -6.46
C TYR A 272 15.37 -1.02 -6.07
N LEU A 273 14.70 -2.09 -6.54
CA LEU A 273 13.30 -2.36 -6.24
C LEU A 273 13.03 -2.57 -4.75
N ILE A 274 13.96 -3.16 -4.00
CA ILE A 274 13.76 -3.33 -2.55
C ILE A 274 13.85 -1.97 -1.84
N ILE A 275 14.76 -1.08 -2.24
CA ILE A 275 14.88 0.27 -1.66
C ILE A 275 13.58 1.04 -1.95
N ALA A 276 13.18 1.03 -3.22
CA ALA A 276 11.93 1.60 -3.70
C ALA A 276 10.71 1.10 -2.91
N ALA A 277 10.57 -0.23 -2.76
CA ALA A 277 9.45 -0.83 -2.03
C ALA A 277 9.44 -0.46 -0.55
N THR A 278 10.61 -0.34 0.08
CA THR A 278 10.77 0.05 1.48
C THR A 278 10.32 1.49 1.71
N ILE A 279 10.88 2.43 0.93
CA ILE A 279 10.56 3.86 1.03
C ILE A 279 9.07 4.08 0.75
N ARG A 280 8.54 3.43 -0.30
CA ARG A 280 7.12 3.47 -0.62
C ARG A 280 6.27 2.95 0.54
N SER A 281 6.59 1.78 1.11
CA SER A 281 5.81 1.20 2.21
C SER A 281 5.75 2.12 3.43
N ILE A 282 6.86 2.79 3.78
CA ILE A 282 6.91 3.78 4.86
C ILE A 282 5.96 4.96 4.55
N ALA A 283 6.00 5.51 3.33
CA ALA A 283 5.07 6.55 2.89
C ALA A 283 3.60 6.12 2.98
N MET A 284 3.28 4.90 2.53
CA MET A 284 1.91 4.36 2.58
C MET A 284 1.41 4.24 4.02
N ILE A 285 2.26 3.83 4.96
CA ILE A 285 1.90 3.76 6.38
C ILE A 285 1.57 5.17 6.90
N LEU A 286 2.41 6.17 6.62
CA LEU A 286 2.18 7.56 7.06
C LEU A 286 0.88 8.15 6.52
N ILE A 287 0.59 7.95 5.22
CA ILE A 287 -0.61 8.48 4.57
C ILE A 287 -1.87 7.72 5.04
N SER A 288 -1.79 6.39 5.15
CA SER A 288 -2.94 5.55 5.52
C SER A 288 -3.40 5.73 6.97
N SER A 289 -2.54 6.23 7.86
CA SER A 289 -2.91 6.57 9.24
C SER A 289 -4.02 7.62 9.36
N PHE A 290 -4.27 8.41 8.32
CA PHE A 290 -5.38 9.38 8.27
C PHE A 290 -6.71 8.78 7.79
N ARG A 291 -6.73 7.54 7.28
CA ARG A 291 -7.92 6.88 6.72
C ARG A 291 -9.09 6.86 7.71
N GLU A 292 -8.84 6.54 8.97
CA GLU A 292 -9.87 6.46 10.01
C GLU A 292 -10.52 7.83 10.27
N VAL A 293 -9.69 8.89 10.31
CA VAL A 293 -10.16 10.25 10.54
C VAL A 293 -11.04 10.69 9.36
N LEU A 294 -10.56 10.48 8.13
CA LEU A 294 -11.32 10.83 6.93
C LEU A 294 -12.63 10.03 6.81
N GLY A 295 -12.59 8.73 7.16
CA GLY A 295 -13.78 7.88 7.21
C GLY A 295 -14.83 8.40 8.18
N TYR A 296 -14.43 8.87 9.37
CA TYR A 296 -15.36 9.49 10.32
C TYR A 296 -16.04 10.75 9.74
N TRP A 297 -15.28 11.63 9.09
CA TRP A 297 -15.84 12.84 8.48
C TRP A 297 -16.80 12.53 7.33
N ILE A 298 -16.46 11.53 6.50
CA ILE A 298 -17.33 11.04 5.42
C ILE A 298 -18.63 10.49 6.01
N ALA A 299 -18.54 9.64 7.02
CA ALA A 299 -19.71 9.03 7.64
C ALA A 299 -20.66 10.10 8.24
N LYS A 300 -20.10 11.18 8.80
CA LYS A 300 -20.88 12.26 9.39
C LYS A 300 -21.54 13.20 8.37
N SER A 301 -20.91 13.45 7.22
CA SER A 301 -21.31 14.53 6.30
C SER A 301 -21.56 14.08 4.86
N GLY A 302 -21.41 12.79 4.57
CA GLY A 302 -21.58 12.17 3.25
C GLY A 302 -20.46 12.49 2.24
N ARG A 303 -19.82 13.66 2.32
CA ARG A 303 -18.67 14.08 1.49
C ARG A 303 -17.69 14.92 2.30
N ILE A 304 -16.43 14.97 1.86
CA ILE A 304 -15.39 15.75 2.55
C ILE A 304 -15.40 17.21 2.06
N ARG A 305 -15.18 18.17 2.95
CA ARG A 305 -14.95 19.57 2.55
C ARG A 305 -13.65 19.70 1.75
N TRP A 306 -13.67 20.37 0.60
CA TRP A 306 -12.49 20.53 -0.27
C TRP A 306 -11.25 21.01 0.49
N SER A 307 -11.40 22.02 1.36
CA SER A 307 -10.30 22.54 2.19
C SER A 307 -9.62 21.52 3.12
N THR A 308 -10.34 20.49 3.55
CA THR A 308 -9.79 19.43 4.39
C THR A 308 -9.03 18.42 3.52
N TYR A 309 -9.56 18.12 2.33
CA TYR A 309 -8.89 17.26 1.37
C TYR A 309 -7.58 17.88 0.87
N THR A 310 -7.59 19.14 0.44
CA THR A 310 -6.39 19.81 -0.09
C THR A 310 -5.26 19.91 0.95
N ARG A 311 -5.59 19.97 2.26
CA ARG A 311 -4.60 19.90 3.34
C ARG A 311 -4.00 18.50 3.50
N PHE A 312 -4.83 17.48 3.40
CA PHE A 312 -4.36 16.09 3.45
C PHE A 312 -3.52 15.74 2.22
N GLU A 313 -3.93 16.22 1.04
CA GLU A 313 -3.17 16.11 -0.21
C GLU A 313 -1.81 16.82 -0.10
N MET A 314 -1.79 18.06 0.41
CA MET A 314 -0.55 18.80 0.68
C MET A 314 0.41 18.01 1.57
N TYR A 315 -0.08 17.39 2.65
CA TYR A 315 0.73 16.52 3.51
C TYR A 315 1.27 15.30 2.75
N ALA A 316 0.43 14.61 1.98
CA ALA A 316 0.85 13.45 1.20
C ALA A 316 1.89 13.82 0.14
N TYR A 317 1.79 15.00 -0.48
CA TYR A 317 2.75 15.49 -1.46
C TYR A 317 4.10 15.85 -0.84
N MET A 318 4.13 16.36 0.40
CA MET A 318 5.39 16.52 1.14
C MET A 318 6.05 15.17 1.40
N VAL A 319 5.27 14.17 1.83
CA VAL A 319 5.78 12.81 2.04
C VAL A 319 6.31 12.21 0.73
N ALA A 320 5.60 12.39 -0.39
CA ALA A 320 6.03 11.95 -1.71
C ALA A 320 7.33 12.64 -2.17
N GLY A 321 7.44 13.96 -1.98
CA GLY A 321 8.66 14.73 -2.27
C GLY A 321 9.85 14.27 -1.43
N PHE A 322 9.66 14.06 -0.13
CA PHE A 322 10.68 13.49 0.75
C PHE A 322 11.13 12.10 0.29
N CYS A 323 10.19 11.21 -0.01
CA CYS A 323 10.48 9.87 -0.52
C CYS A 323 11.24 9.89 -1.85
N PHE A 324 10.90 10.82 -2.76
CA PHE A 324 11.62 11.01 -4.01
C PHE A 324 13.10 11.34 -3.76
N ILE A 325 13.38 12.35 -2.92
CA ILE A 325 14.75 12.82 -2.68
C ILE A 325 15.57 11.70 -2.02
N CYS A 326 15.00 11.04 -1.01
CA CYS A 326 15.62 9.90 -0.35
C CYS A 326 15.93 8.78 -1.34
N GLN A 327 14.98 8.38 -2.17
CA GLN A 327 15.20 7.29 -3.12
C GLN A 327 16.20 7.68 -4.20
N PHE A 328 16.07 8.89 -4.76
CA PHE A 328 16.86 9.35 -5.88
C PHE A 328 18.35 9.46 -5.54
N ILE A 329 18.66 10.00 -4.35
CA ILE A 329 20.05 10.19 -3.94
C ILE A 329 20.58 8.94 -3.22
N ILE A 330 19.90 8.44 -2.19
CA ILE A 330 20.45 7.39 -1.31
C ILE A 330 20.63 6.06 -2.06
N SER A 331 19.72 5.71 -2.98
CA SER A 331 19.73 4.37 -3.59
C SER A 331 21.02 4.07 -4.36
N GLN A 332 21.53 5.02 -5.14
CA GLN A 332 22.74 4.79 -5.94
C GLN A 332 23.99 4.63 -5.05
N TYR A 333 24.14 5.48 -4.03
CA TYR A 333 25.29 5.40 -3.11
C TYR A 333 25.22 4.16 -2.22
N LEU A 334 24.03 3.78 -1.74
CA LEU A 334 23.84 2.59 -0.91
C LEU A 334 24.16 1.32 -1.71
N ILE A 335 23.69 1.21 -2.96
CA ILE A 335 23.95 0.05 -3.80
C ILE A 335 25.42 -0.04 -4.20
N SER A 336 26.05 1.09 -4.58
CA SER A 336 27.49 1.12 -4.88
C SER A 336 28.33 0.66 -3.67
N SER A 337 28.00 1.15 -2.46
CA SER A 337 28.77 0.82 -1.25
C SER A 337 28.64 -0.65 -0.83
N ILE A 338 27.48 -1.28 -1.06
CA ILE A 338 27.20 -2.64 -0.59
C ILE A 338 27.58 -3.68 -1.65
N TYR A 339 27.12 -3.47 -2.88
CA TYR A 339 27.30 -4.45 -3.97
C TYR A 339 28.51 -4.16 -4.85
N GLY A 340 29.06 -2.93 -4.82
CA GLY A 340 30.15 -2.56 -5.72
C GLY A 340 31.42 -3.40 -5.56
N THR A 341 31.76 -3.83 -4.34
CA THR A 341 32.93 -4.71 -4.13
C THR A 341 32.74 -6.10 -4.75
N GLN A 342 31.50 -6.60 -4.77
CA GLN A 342 31.17 -7.88 -5.39
C GLN A 342 31.29 -7.80 -6.91
N TYR A 343 30.79 -6.71 -7.52
CA TYR A 343 30.85 -6.52 -8.97
C TYR A 343 32.25 -6.13 -9.48
N LEU A 344 33.09 -5.51 -8.66
CA LEU A 344 34.51 -5.30 -8.97
C LEU A 344 35.28 -6.62 -9.10
N ASN A 345 34.97 -7.57 -8.22
CA ASN A 345 35.65 -8.87 -8.15
C ASN A 345 34.88 -10.00 -8.86
N ALA A 346 33.79 -9.66 -9.57
CA ALA A 346 32.93 -10.64 -10.21
C ALA A 346 33.64 -11.32 -11.39
N SER A 347 33.49 -12.64 -11.48
CA SER A 347 33.95 -13.42 -12.63
C SER A 347 33.20 -13.04 -13.93
N ASN A 348 31.92 -12.67 -13.80
CA ASN A 348 31.07 -12.27 -14.92
C ASN A 348 31.29 -10.80 -15.32
N GLN A 349 32.18 -10.59 -16.29
CA GLN A 349 32.53 -9.26 -16.81
C GLN A 349 31.32 -8.50 -17.41
N GLU A 350 30.35 -9.19 -18.02
CA GLU A 350 29.15 -8.55 -18.58
C GLU A 350 28.29 -7.89 -17.49
N ASN A 351 28.04 -8.60 -16.38
CA ASN A 351 27.25 -8.06 -15.27
C ASN A 351 27.97 -6.89 -14.58
N SER A 352 29.30 -6.96 -14.48
CA SER A 352 30.12 -5.86 -13.96
C SER A 352 30.01 -4.61 -14.83
N ARG A 353 30.11 -4.76 -16.17
CA ARG A 353 29.92 -3.66 -17.12
C ARG A 353 28.52 -3.06 -17.02
N ILE A 354 27.46 -3.87 -17.04
CA ILE A 354 26.08 -3.37 -16.88
C ILE A 354 25.94 -2.61 -15.55
N PHE A 355 26.51 -3.12 -14.46
CA PHE A 355 26.43 -2.47 -13.16
C PHE A 355 27.14 -1.10 -13.14
N PHE A 356 28.39 -1.02 -13.60
CA PHE A 356 29.18 0.21 -13.55
C PHE A 356 28.80 1.20 -14.64
N ASP A 357 28.76 0.75 -15.90
CA ASP A 357 28.60 1.63 -17.06
C ASP A 357 27.16 2.11 -17.22
N PHE A 358 26.17 1.31 -16.81
CA PHE A 358 24.77 1.67 -17.01
C PHE A 358 24.10 2.20 -15.74
N PHE A 359 24.11 1.43 -14.64
CA PHE A 359 23.38 1.80 -13.41
C PHE A 359 24.09 2.85 -12.54
N LEU A 360 25.43 2.80 -12.48
CA LEU A 360 26.22 3.73 -11.65
C LEU A 360 26.75 4.94 -12.41
N SER A 361 26.99 4.84 -13.72
CA SER A 361 27.47 5.94 -14.57
C SER A 361 26.39 6.98 -14.91
N SER A 362 25.11 6.63 -14.76
CA SER A 362 24.00 7.54 -15.08
C SER A 362 22.93 7.56 -13.97
N PRO A 363 22.45 8.74 -13.55
CA PRO A 363 21.34 8.85 -12.60
C PRO A 363 19.95 8.82 -13.27
N THR A 364 19.87 8.63 -14.59
CA THR A 364 18.62 8.63 -15.37
C THR A 364 17.68 7.49 -14.99
N PHE A 365 18.19 6.28 -14.81
CA PHE A 365 17.38 5.14 -14.37
C PHE A 365 16.72 5.41 -13.01
N ILE A 366 17.54 5.81 -12.02
CA ILE A 366 17.03 6.05 -10.66
C ILE A 366 16.08 7.24 -10.63
N LEU A 367 16.26 8.23 -11.52
CA LEU A 367 15.33 9.34 -11.70
C LEU A 367 13.92 8.84 -12.07
N PHE A 368 13.80 8.01 -13.12
CA PHE A 368 12.49 7.49 -13.53
C PHE A 368 11.86 6.58 -12.47
N LEU A 369 12.66 5.72 -11.84
CA LEU A 369 12.17 4.85 -10.77
C LEU A 369 11.67 5.67 -9.55
N SER A 370 12.37 6.75 -9.21
CA SER A 370 12.02 7.63 -8.09
C SER A 370 10.80 8.49 -8.43
N LEU A 371 10.72 9.02 -9.65
CA LEU A 371 9.56 9.76 -10.17
C LEU A 371 8.30 8.88 -10.13
N LYS A 372 8.39 7.65 -10.64
CA LYS A 372 7.31 6.67 -10.61
C LYS A 372 6.79 6.43 -9.19
N ASN A 373 7.69 6.20 -8.23
CA ASN A 373 7.30 5.96 -6.84
C ASN A 373 6.71 7.21 -6.17
N ALA A 374 7.22 8.39 -6.47
CA ALA A 374 6.71 9.63 -5.91
C ALA A 374 5.28 9.92 -6.38
N VAL A 375 4.99 9.70 -7.67
CA VAL A 375 3.63 9.84 -8.22
C VAL A 375 2.69 8.76 -7.66
N GLU A 376 3.17 7.53 -7.48
CA GLU A 376 2.41 6.47 -6.81
C GLU A 376 2.00 6.91 -5.40
N VAL A 377 2.93 7.41 -4.60
CA VAL A 377 2.66 7.92 -3.24
C VAL A 377 1.71 9.13 -3.27
N ALA A 378 1.88 10.04 -4.24
CA ALA A 378 0.99 11.20 -4.43
C ALA A 378 -0.45 10.80 -4.80
N THR A 379 -0.66 9.61 -5.36
CA THR A 379 -2.00 9.12 -5.76
C THR A 379 -2.81 8.59 -4.57
N GLU A 380 -2.13 8.14 -3.50
CA GLU A 380 -2.75 7.54 -2.32
C GLU A 380 -3.80 8.36 -1.59
N PRO A 381 -3.64 9.68 -1.34
CA PRO A 381 -4.68 10.45 -0.65
C PRO A 381 -6.04 10.35 -1.33
N GLY A 382 -6.08 10.34 -2.67
CA GLY A 382 -7.31 10.13 -3.42
C GLY A 382 -7.86 8.71 -3.27
N LYS A 383 -7.00 7.68 -3.36
CA LYS A 383 -7.41 6.29 -3.15
C LYS A 383 -7.97 6.05 -1.75
N VAL A 384 -7.40 6.67 -0.71
CA VAL A 384 -7.87 6.56 0.67
C VAL A 384 -9.32 7.03 0.80
N ILE A 385 -9.69 8.11 0.12
CA ILE A 385 -11.06 8.65 0.16
C ILE A 385 -12.02 7.83 -0.69
N VAL A 386 -11.59 7.39 -1.87
CA VAL A 386 -12.37 6.45 -2.70
C VAL A 386 -12.70 5.19 -1.91
N ASN A 387 -11.71 4.62 -1.22
CA ASN A 387 -11.90 3.44 -0.39
C ASN A 387 -12.80 3.72 0.82
N ALA A 388 -12.72 4.91 1.42
CA ALA A 388 -13.58 5.29 2.54
C ALA A 388 -15.05 5.53 2.12
N THR A 389 -15.34 5.77 0.84
CA THR A 389 -16.71 5.98 0.32
C THR A 389 -17.33 4.72 -0.29
N VAL A 390 -16.62 3.58 -0.30
CA VAL A 390 -17.07 2.28 -0.83
C VAL A 390 -17.48 2.35 -2.32
N LYS A 391 -17.09 3.40 -3.06
CA LYS A 391 -17.38 3.57 -4.49
C LYS A 391 -16.34 2.87 -5.38
N HIS A 392 -16.02 1.63 -5.06
CA HIS A 392 -14.96 0.89 -5.75
C HIS A 392 -15.24 0.69 -7.24
N LYS A 393 -16.51 0.52 -7.64
CA LYS A 393 -16.89 0.26 -9.03
C LYS A 393 -16.60 1.42 -9.99
N GLU A 394 -16.69 2.65 -9.52
CA GLU A 394 -16.58 3.84 -10.37
C GLU A 394 -15.12 4.15 -10.76
N THR A 395 -14.14 3.66 -10.00
CA THR A 395 -12.71 3.95 -10.23
C THR A 395 -11.92 2.81 -10.88
N ILE A 396 -12.60 1.69 -11.18
CA ILE A 396 -12.02 0.48 -11.82
C ILE A 396 -11.47 0.81 -13.20
N TRP A 397 -12.26 1.52 -14.02
CA TRP A 397 -11.88 1.83 -15.41
C TRP A 397 -10.58 2.62 -15.51
N GLY A 398 -10.33 3.55 -14.57
CA GLY A 398 -9.06 4.26 -14.52
C GLY A 398 -7.86 3.35 -14.24
N SER A 399 -8.02 2.25 -13.49
CA SER A 399 -6.93 1.28 -13.28
C SER A 399 -6.65 0.47 -14.53
N TYR A 400 -7.69 0.09 -15.28
CA TYR A 400 -7.55 -0.64 -16.54
C TYR A 400 -6.84 0.19 -17.61
N ILE A 401 -7.22 1.46 -17.76
CA ILE A 401 -6.57 2.35 -18.72
C ILE A 401 -5.11 2.58 -18.33
N GLN A 402 -4.81 2.73 -17.03
CA GLN A 402 -3.43 2.79 -16.55
C GLN A 402 -2.63 1.55 -16.96
N ALA A 403 -3.15 0.33 -16.70
CA ALA A 403 -2.47 -0.91 -17.05
C ALA A 403 -2.27 -1.04 -18.57
N LEU A 404 -3.25 -0.62 -19.37
CA LEU A 404 -3.18 -0.61 -20.83
C LEU A 404 -2.08 0.34 -21.33
N ILE A 405 -2.02 1.57 -20.80
CA ILE A 405 -0.99 2.56 -21.14
C ILE A 405 0.40 1.97 -20.89
N ILE A 406 0.62 1.36 -19.71
CA ILE A 406 1.92 0.78 -19.34
C ILE A 406 2.29 -0.37 -20.26
N LEU A 407 1.35 -1.27 -20.57
CA LEU A 407 1.58 -2.40 -21.46
C LEU A 407 1.90 -1.94 -22.88
N VAL A 408 1.06 -1.08 -23.46
CA VAL A 408 1.22 -0.63 -24.85
C VAL A 408 2.51 0.18 -25.02
N LEU A 409 2.74 1.18 -24.17
CA LEU A 409 3.96 1.99 -24.25
C LEU A 409 5.20 1.18 -23.86
N GLY A 410 5.12 0.34 -22.83
CA GLY A 410 6.24 -0.48 -22.38
C GLY A 410 6.68 -1.51 -23.43
N ILE A 411 5.73 -2.19 -24.08
CA ILE A 411 6.02 -3.14 -25.17
C ILE A 411 6.51 -2.39 -26.41
N SER A 412 5.82 -1.32 -26.83
CA SER A 412 6.18 -0.59 -28.04
C SER A 412 7.58 0.04 -27.94
N LEU A 413 7.86 0.77 -26.86
CA LEU A 413 9.15 1.42 -26.67
C LEU A 413 10.25 0.42 -26.32
N GLY A 414 9.96 -0.58 -25.48
CA GLY A 414 10.91 -1.62 -25.10
C GLY A 414 11.34 -2.48 -26.30
N TRP A 415 10.40 -2.91 -27.13
CA TRP A 415 10.68 -3.69 -28.33
C TRP A 415 11.42 -2.86 -29.39
N SER A 416 10.95 -1.65 -29.67
CA SER A 416 11.56 -0.80 -30.71
C SER A 416 13.02 -0.46 -30.42
N LEU A 417 13.38 -0.23 -29.14
CA LEU A 417 14.74 0.15 -28.74
C LEU A 417 15.64 -1.05 -28.48
N SER A 418 15.08 -2.16 -28.00
CA SER A 418 15.83 -3.42 -27.88
C SER A 418 16.22 -3.96 -29.26
N ALA A 419 15.31 -3.88 -30.24
CA ALA A 419 15.57 -4.31 -31.61
C ALA A 419 16.65 -3.48 -32.32
N THR A 420 16.82 -2.19 -31.95
CA THR A 420 17.88 -1.33 -32.49
C THR A 420 19.21 -1.45 -31.74
N GLY A 421 19.34 -2.40 -30.81
CA GLY A 421 20.56 -2.66 -30.04
C GLY A 421 20.83 -1.68 -28.89
N HIS A 422 19.97 -0.67 -28.68
CA HIS A 422 20.11 0.33 -27.62
C HIS A 422 19.43 -0.14 -26.32
N ARG A 423 19.99 -1.20 -25.70
CA ARG A 423 19.46 -1.80 -24.46
C ARG A 423 19.29 -0.75 -23.35
N ASP A 424 20.20 0.22 -23.28
CA ASP A 424 20.21 1.29 -22.28
C ASP A 424 18.94 2.14 -22.31
N TRP A 425 18.62 2.64 -23.50
CA TRP A 425 17.43 3.46 -23.73
C TRP A 425 16.15 2.64 -23.57
N ALA A 426 16.18 1.35 -23.91
CA ALA A 426 15.03 0.48 -23.73
C ALA A 426 14.60 0.43 -22.25
N LEU A 427 15.52 0.28 -21.30
CA LEU A 427 15.18 0.26 -19.87
C LEU A 427 14.63 1.60 -19.38
N TYR A 428 15.24 2.73 -19.78
CA TYR A 428 14.73 4.05 -19.41
C TYR A 428 13.31 4.27 -19.93
N MET A 429 13.03 3.87 -21.17
CA MET A 429 11.70 4.01 -21.76
C MET A 429 10.66 3.07 -21.13
N ILE A 430 11.05 1.85 -20.73
CA ILE A 430 10.17 0.98 -19.95
C ILE A 430 9.82 1.64 -18.61
N MET A 431 10.78 2.25 -17.91
CA MET A 431 10.49 2.98 -16.66
C MET A 431 9.63 4.23 -16.90
N PHE A 432 9.87 4.94 -18.01
CA PHE A 432 9.10 6.12 -18.40
C PHE A 432 7.63 5.76 -18.71
N SER A 433 7.36 4.61 -19.33
CA SER A 433 5.99 4.16 -19.57
C SER A 433 5.23 3.91 -18.26
N VAL A 434 5.90 3.31 -17.27
CA VAL A 434 5.33 3.08 -15.93
C VAL A 434 5.06 4.43 -15.24
N PHE A 435 5.99 5.39 -15.34
CA PHE A 435 5.79 6.75 -14.84
C PHE A 435 4.57 7.44 -15.47
N ILE A 436 4.43 7.42 -16.80
CA ILE A 436 3.28 7.98 -17.50
C ILE A 436 1.97 7.34 -17.01
N GLY A 437 1.94 6.01 -16.86
CA GLY A 437 0.79 5.30 -16.32
C GLY A 437 0.38 5.83 -14.94
N TRP A 438 1.35 6.03 -14.04
CA TRP A 438 1.08 6.59 -12.72
C TRP A 438 0.63 8.06 -12.77
N VAL A 439 1.16 8.88 -13.67
CA VAL A 439 0.68 10.26 -13.88
C VAL A 439 -0.78 10.28 -14.33
N TYR A 440 -1.14 9.43 -15.30
CA TYR A 440 -2.53 9.26 -15.72
C TYR A 440 -3.43 8.87 -14.53
N ARG A 441 -2.98 7.90 -13.72
CA ARG A 441 -3.75 7.45 -12.56
C ARG A 441 -3.94 8.56 -11.53
N LEU A 442 -2.91 9.34 -11.23
CA LEU A 442 -2.97 10.51 -10.35
C LEU A 442 -4.05 11.48 -10.82
N ILE A 443 -4.00 11.88 -12.10
CA ILE A 443 -4.97 12.82 -12.70
C ILE A 443 -6.38 12.23 -12.66
N SER A 444 -6.57 10.97 -13.04
CA SER A 444 -7.88 10.33 -13.11
C SER A 444 -8.57 10.27 -11.74
N ILE A 445 -7.85 9.89 -10.68
CA ILE A 445 -8.37 9.83 -9.32
C ILE A 445 -8.63 11.25 -8.81
N TRP A 446 -7.72 12.17 -9.08
CA TRP A 446 -7.84 13.55 -8.66
C TRP A 446 -9.10 14.22 -9.23
N VAL A 447 -9.34 14.08 -10.53
CA VAL A 447 -10.55 14.58 -11.21
C VAL A 447 -11.81 13.95 -10.63
N TYR A 448 -11.78 12.65 -10.35
CA TYR A 448 -12.90 11.95 -9.74
C TYR A 448 -13.21 12.47 -8.32
N VAL A 449 -12.19 12.73 -7.50
CA VAL A 449 -12.36 13.28 -6.15
C VAL A 449 -12.91 14.71 -6.20
N TRP A 450 -12.40 15.53 -7.12
CA TRP A 450 -12.84 16.90 -7.34
C TRP A 450 -14.32 16.97 -7.75
N LYS A 451 -14.78 16.07 -8.63
CA LYS A 451 -16.15 16.07 -9.16
C LYS A 451 -17.18 15.42 -8.21
N ASN A 452 -16.85 14.28 -7.61
CA ASN A 452 -17.85 13.41 -6.99
C ASN A 452 -17.79 13.30 -5.46
N LEU A 453 -16.66 13.62 -4.84
CA LEU A 453 -16.38 13.27 -3.44
C LEU A 453 -16.20 14.46 -2.50
N THR A 454 -16.12 15.68 -3.04
CA THR A 454 -15.84 16.88 -2.26
C THR A 454 -16.93 17.94 -2.38
N TYR A 455 -17.12 18.72 -1.31
CA TYR A 455 -17.99 19.89 -1.31
C TYR A 455 -17.19 21.16 -1.61
N ASN A 456 -17.76 22.02 -2.46
CA ASN A 456 -17.23 23.34 -2.83
C ASN A 456 -15.80 23.27 -3.39
N SER A 457 -15.64 22.52 -4.48
CA SER A 457 -14.34 22.25 -5.09
C SER A 457 -13.79 23.48 -5.81
N ASP A 458 -12.65 23.99 -5.34
CA ASP A 458 -12.01 25.21 -5.85
C ASP A 458 -10.64 24.90 -6.47
N LEU A 459 -10.30 25.53 -7.60
CA LEU A 459 -9.01 25.31 -8.27
C LEU A 459 -7.80 25.99 -7.58
N ARG A 460 -8.06 26.90 -6.63
CA ARG A 460 -7.05 27.83 -6.08
C ARG A 460 -5.85 27.14 -5.42
N TYR A 461 -6.07 26.00 -4.76
CA TYR A 461 -5.03 25.30 -3.98
C TYR A 461 -4.27 24.23 -4.78
N ILE A 462 -4.69 23.94 -6.01
CA ILE A 462 -4.11 22.86 -6.81
C ILE A 462 -2.70 23.21 -7.24
N VAL A 463 -2.51 24.41 -7.79
CA VAL A 463 -1.20 24.89 -8.26
C VAL A 463 -0.21 24.88 -7.10
N GLN A 464 -0.63 25.37 -5.93
CA GLN A 464 0.20 25.37 -4.72
C GLN A 464 0.59 23.95 -4.28
N ASN A 465 -0.35 23.02 -4.24
CA ASN A 465 -0.07 21.62 -3.89
C ASN A 465 0.88 20.98 -4.92
N SER A 466 0.62 21.16 -6.22
CA SER A 466 1.50 20.62 -7.27
C SER A 466 2.92 21.18 -7.21
N LEU A 467 3.09 22.46 -6.86
CA LEU A 467 4.40 23.09 -6.67
C LEU A 467 5.15 22.49 -5.46
N ILE A 468 4.44 22.18 -4.37
CA ILE A 468 5.03 21.51 -3.20
C ILE A 468 5.57 20.12 -3.56
N LEU A 469 4.98 19.45 -4.56
CA LEU A 469 5.48 18.16 -5.05
C LEU A 469 6.67 18.34 -6.01
N ILE A 470 6.51 19.19 -7.03
CA ILE A 470 7.43 19.28 -8.17
C ILE A 470 8.71 20.04 -7.82
N LEU A 471 8.63 21.14 -7.06
CA LEU A 471 9.76 22.02 -6.82
C LEU A 471 10.87 21.32 -6.00
N PRO A 472 10.57 20.57 -4.91
CA PRO A 472 11.60 19.78 -4.23
C PRO A 472 12.26 18.72 -5.11
N MET A 473 11.49 18.09 -5.99
CA MET A 473 12.03 17.09 -6.92
C MET A 473 12.97 17.74 -7.92
N LEU A 474 12.58 18.86 -8.53
CA LEU A 474 13.42 19.60 -9.48
C LEU A 474 14.73 20.07 -8.85
N VAL A 475 14.68 20.63 -7.63
CA VAL A 475 15.90 21.05 -6.93
C VAL A 475 16.82 19.87 -6.65
N ALA A 476 16.27 18.73 -6.21
CA ALA A 476 17.07 17.53 -5.98
C ALA A 476 17.66 16.93 -7.27
N VAL A 477 16.92 16.98 -8.38
CA VAL A 477 17.42 16.57 -9.70
C VAL A 477 18.57 17.48 -10.13
N LEU A 478 18.38 18.80 -10.11
CA LEU A 478 19.42 19.75 -10.49
C LEU A 478 20.65 19.63 -9.60
N PHE A 479 20.47 19.51 -8.28
CA PHE A 479 21.56 19.33 -7.34
C PHE A 479 22.33 18.03 -7.60
N ASN A 480 21.64 16.93 -7.92
CA ASN A 480 22.31 15.66 -8.19
C ASN A 480 23.14 15.70 -9.48
N PHE A 481 22.52 16.14 -10.58
CA PHE A 481 23.18 16.20 -11.89
C PHE A 481 24.31 17.23 -11.95
N LEU A 482 24.15 18.41 -11.35
CA LEU A 482 25.15 19.48 -11.45
C LEU A 482 26.28 19.32 -10.44
N TYR A 483 25.98 18.85 -9.22
CA TYR A 483 26.95 18.86 -8.11
C TYR A 483 27.34 17.47 -7.63
N LEU A 484 26.39 16.66 -7.12
CA LEU A 484 26.73 15.37 -6.48
C LEU A 484 27.41 14.38 -7.41
N PHE A 485 26.91 14.23 -8.64
CA PHE A 485 27.43 13.24 -9.57
C PHE A 485 28.82 13.60 -10.08
N ASN A 486 29.09 14.90 -10.25
CA ASN A 486 30.40 15.41 -10.67
C ASN A 486 31.41 15.39 -9.52
N ALA A 487 31.01 15.80 -8.31
CA ALA A 487 31.91 15.87 -7.16
C ALA A 487 32.17 14.50 -6.51
N TYR A 488 31.15 13.64 -6.46
CA TYR A 488 31.18 12.33 -5.81
C TYR A 488 30.52 11.26 -6.69
N PRO A 489 31.18 10.83 -7.79
CA PRO A 489 30.64 9.81 -8.65
C PRO A 489 30.45 8.48 -7.88
N PRO A 490 29.28 7.81 -8.01
CA PRO A 490 28.99 6.58 -7.28
C PRO A 490 30.04 5.47 -7.52
N VAL A 491 30.64 5.42 -8.72
CA VAL A 491 31.66 4.43 -9.11
C VAL A 491 32.92 4.53 -8.26
N ASN A 492 33.32 5.72 -7.81
CA ASN A 492 34.54 5.89 -7.01
C ASN A 492 34.32 5.65 -5.51
N ASN A 493 33.06 5.57 -5.07
CA ASN A 493 32.68 5.49 -3.65
C ASN A 493 32.55 4.05 -3.10
N ILE A 494 32.92 3.04 -3.90
CA ILE A 494 32.73 1.61 -3.56
C ILE A 494 33.43 1.21 -2.26
N LYS A 495 34.61 1.77 -1.97
CA LYS A 495 35.43 1.40 -0.80
C LYS A 495 35.27 2.32 0.42
N GLN A 496 34.39 3.33 0.37
CA GLN A 496 34.24 4.32 1.45
C GLN A 496 32.84 4.29 2.08
N PRO A 497 32.54 3.30 2.96
CA PRO A 497 31.24 3.20 3.63
C PRO A 497 30.93 4.40 4.56
N LYS A 498 31.97 5.09 5.05
CA LYS A 498 31.81 6.31 5.86
C LYS A 498 31.24 7.47 5.04
N LEU A 499 31.66 7.60 3.79
CA LEU A 499 31.21 8.66 2.89
C LEU A 499 29.77 8.41 2.44
N THR A 500 29.39 7.16 2.18
CA THR A 500 28.01 6.81 1.84
C THR A 500 27.05 7.04 3.00
N LEU A 501 27.45 6.69 4.23
CA LEU A 501 26.66 7.00 5.43
C LEU A 501 26.52 8.51 5.68
N SER A 502 27.59 9.27 5.40
CA SER A 502 27.59 10.72 5.50
C SER A 502 26.62 11.37 4.48
N ILE A 503 26.71 10.96 3.22
CA ILE A 503 25.78 11.39 2.16
C ILE A 503 24.34 11.02 2.53
N ALA A 504 24.10 9.79 3.02
CA ALA A 504 22.77 9.39 3.48
C ALA A 504 22.26 10.26 4.64
N GLY A 505 23.11 10.58 5.62
CA GLY A 505 22.76 11.46 6.74
C GLY A 505 22.42 12.89 6.29
N TYR A 506 23.27 13.49 5.47
CA TYR A 506 23.04 14.84 4.94
C TYR A 506 21.84 14.92 4.01
N THR A 507 21.59 13.90 3.19
CA THR A 507 20.43 13.86 2.29
C THR A 507 19.12 13.68 3.07
N LEU A 508 19.11 12.89 4.14
CA LEU A 508 17.94 12.78 5.03
C LEU A 508 17.63 14.11 5.72
N LEU A 509 18.64 14.76 6.31
CA LEU A 509 18.44 16.07 6.97
C LEU A 509 18.08 17.17 5.95
N GLY A 510 18.79 17.20 4.82
CA GLY A 510 18.60 18.17 3.76
C GLY A 510 17.24 18.02 3.07
N SER A 511 16.76 16.81 2.82
CA SER A 511 15.44 16.56 2.21
C SER A 511 14.30 17.00 3.13
N ILE A 512 14.39 16.71 4.44
CA ILE A 512 13.41 17.19 5.43
C ILE A 512 13.41 18.72 5.45
N GLY A 513 14.59 19.33 5.56
CA GLY A 513 14.74 20.79 5.58
C GLY A 513 14.17 21.44 4.32
N LEU A 514 14.53 20.92 3.15
CA LEU A 514 14.12 21.45 1.84
C LEU A 514 12.60 21.34 1.62
N VAL A 515 12.01 20.18 1.92
CA VAL A 515 10.57 19.97 1.78
C VAL A 515 9.79 20.86 2.75
N LEU A 516 10.24 20.96 4.00
CA LEU A 516 9.57 21.82 5.00
C LEU A 516 9.72 23.30 4.69
N LEU A 517 10.90 23.76 4.27
CA LEU A 517 11.13 25.16 3.89
C LEU A 517 10.29 25.55 2.68
N LEU A 518 10.27 24.74 1.62
CA LEU A 518 9.44 25.02 0.45
C LEU A 518 7.95 25.00 0.78
N ALA A 519 7.52 24.08 1.63
CA ALA A 519 6.15 24.06 2.13
C ALA A 519 5.79 25.31 2.94
N MET A 520 6.72 25.80 3.78
CA MET A 520 6.55 27.06 4.52
C MET A 520 6.45 28.27 3.59
N ILE A 521 7.31 28.34 2.56
CA ILE A 521 7.34 29.46 1.60
C ILE A 521 6.07 29.51 0.77
N ILE A 522 5.61 28.36 0.25
CA ILE A 522 4.47 28.31 -0.68
C ILE A 522 3.14 28.57 0.06
N ASN A 523 2.98 28.08 1.30
CA ASN A 523 1.73 28.27 2.03
C ASN A 523 1.90 28.32 3.56
N PHE A 524 2.50 29.41 4.05
CA PHE A 524 2.80 29.64 5.47
C PHE A 524 1.63 29.38 6.41
N LYS A 525 0.42 29.86 6.06
CA LYS A 525 -0.78 29.75 6.90
C LYS A 525 -1.31 28.31 6.98
N HIS A 526 -1.29 27.55 5.88
CA HIS A 526 -1.72 26.14 5.90
C HIS A 526 -0.65 25.22 6.51
N PHE A 527 0.63 25.52 6.30
CA PHE A 527 1.74 24.79 6.90
C PHE A 527 1.69 24.84 8.44
N TRP A 528 1.53 26.03 9.03
CA TRP A 528 1.43 26.19 10.49
C TRP A 528 0.18 25.53 11.08
N LEU A 529 -0.90 25.37 10.31
CA LEU A 529 -2.08 24.62 10.74
C LEU A 529 -1.86 23.10 10.79
N ILE A 530 -0.98 22.55 9.93
CA ILE A 530 -0.53 21.15 10.00
C ILE A 530 0.36 20.95 11.23
N PHE A 531 1.24 21.93 11.50
CA PHE A 531 2.19 21.92 12.62
C PHE A 531 1.69 22.62 13.90
N ASP A 532 0.39 22.94 14.02
CA ASP A 532 -0.24 23.43 15.26
C ASP A 532 -0.39 22.28 16.28
N MET A 533 0.74 21.60 16.48
CA MET A 533 1.03 20.55 17.44
C MET A 533 0.84 21.05 18.86
N LYS A 534 0.65 22.36 19.10
CA LYS A 534 0.28 22.91 20.40
C LYS A 534 -1.08 22.41 20.87
N LYS A 535 -2.10 22.30 20.00
CA LYS A 535 -3.38 21.66 20.36
C LYS A 535 -3.25 20.14 20.45
N PHE A 536 -2.44 19.52 19.58
CA PHE A 536 -2.18 18.08 19.57
C PHE A 536 -1.45 17.62 20.84
N PHE A 537 -0.31 18.21 21.20
CA PHE A 537 0.43 17.94 22.44
C PHE A 537 -0.38 18.33 23.69
N LYS A 538 -1.11 19.45 23.68
CA LYS A 538 -1.98 19.83 24.81
C LYS A 538 -3.17 18.86 24.98
N SER A 539 -3.61 18.19 23.92
CA SER A 539 -4.57 17.06 24.00
C SER A 539 -3.92 15.74 24.43
N LEU A 540 -2.62 15.53 24.15
CA LEU A 540 -1.88 14.33 24.54
C LEU A 540 -1.63 14.26 26.06
N PHE A 541 -1.53 15.42 26.72
CA PHE A 541 -1.30 15.55 28.15
C PHE A 541 -2.56 15.83 28.99
N LYS A 542 -3.75 15.98 28.37
CA LYS A 542 -5.01 16.13 29.10
C LYS A 542 -5.55 14.76 29.52
N SER A 543 -5.76 14.56 30.82
CA SER A 543 -6.19 13.31 31.43
C SER A 543 -7.54 12.79 30.90
N LYS A 544 -7.58 11.48 30.63
CA LYS A 544 -8.65 10.64 30.03
C LYS A 544 -10.03 10.66 30.69
N LYS A 545 -10.23 11.28 31.87
CA LYS A 545 -11.47 11.07 32.67
C LYS A 545 -12.69 11.84 32.15
N THR A 546 -12.49 12.96 31.45
CA THR A 546 -13.58 13.85 31.04
C THR A 546 -14.16 13.49 29.67
N ASP A 547 -13.33 13.05 28.72
CA ASP A 547 -13.80 12.76 27.36
C ASP A 547 -14.55 11.43 27.28
N LYS A 548 -14.11 10.38 28.00
CA LYS A 548 -14.81 9.08 27.99
C LYS A 548 -16.25 9.19 28.52
N LYS A 549 -16.46 9.96 29.60
CA LYS A 549 -17.80 10.23 30.15
C LYS A 549 -18.71 11.03 29.22
N LYS A 550 -18.13 11.86 28.34
CA LYS A 550 -18.90 12.67 27.39
C LYS A 550 -19.30 11.86 26.16
N TYR A 551 -18.39 11.05 25.63
CA TYR A 551 -18.67 10.11 24.54
C TYR A 551 -19.63 8.99 24.96
N ASP A 552 -19.50 8.44 26.18
CA ASP A 552 -20.42 7.41 26.69
C ASP A 552 -21.84 7.97 26.95
N LYS A 553 -21.96 9.25 27.36
CA LYS A 553 -23.25 9.94 27.50
C LYS A 553 -23.91 10.22 26.15
N GLU A 554 -23.16 10.78 25.19
CA GLU A 554 -23.67 11.03 23.83
C GLU A 554 -24.03 9.72 23.11
N TRP A 555 -23.34 8.61 23.40
CA TRP A 555 -23.71 7.28 22.92
C TRP A 555 -24.98 6.74 23.60
N GLN A 556 -25.14 6.87 24.91
CA GLN A 556 -26.34 6.38 25.60
C GLN A 556 -27.61 7.16 25.21
N ASP A 557 -27.50 8.47 25.03
CA ASP A 557 -28.63 9.31 24.58
C ASP A 557 -29.07 8.95 23.15
N LEU A 558 -28.14 8.53 22.28
CA LEU A 558 -28.44 8.10 20.90
C LEU A 558 -29.18 6.75 20.80
N PHE A 559 -29.09 5.89 21.81
CA PHE A 559 -29.74 4.57 21.83
C PHE A 559 -31.02 4.54 22.67
N ASN A 560 -31.23 5.50 23.56
CA ASN A 560 -32.48 5.63 24.34
C ASN A 560 -33.66 6.14 23.50
N ASP A 561 -33.41 6.74 22.33
CA ASP A 561 -34.45 7.27 21.43
C ASP A 561 -34.94 6.25 20.35
N MET A 562 -34.54 4.98 20.41
CA MET A 562 -35.04 3.95 19.48
C MET A 562 -36.27 3.21 20.03
N PRO A 563 -37.36 3.04 19.26
CA PRO A 563 -38.53 2.29 19.72
C PRO A 563 -38.25 0.78 19.84
N PRO A 564 -38.98 0.04 20.70
CA PRO A 564 -38.67 -1.35 21.05
C PRO A 564 -38.86 -2.36 19.89
N PRO A 565 -38.30 -3.58 20.00
CA PRO A 565 -37.98 -4.47 18.87
C PRO A 565 -39.17 -5.23 18.25
N SER A 566 -40.42 -4.87 18.58
CA SER A 566 -41.60 -5.62 18.13
C SER A 566 -42.16 -5.22 16.77
N GLN A 567 -41.56 -4.24 16.08
CA GLN A 567 -42.02 -3.77 14.75
C GLN A 567 -41.02 -3.97 13.59
N MET A 568 -39.90 -4.68 13.79
CA MET A 568 -38.87 -4.89 12.74
C MET A 568 -38.95 -6.23 11.98
N ASN A 569 -40.09 -6.91 11.99
CA ASN A 569 -40.30 -8.09 11.15
C ASN A 569 -40.93 -7.67 9.82
N ASN A 570 -40.14 -7.19 8.86
CA ASN A 570 -40.41 -7.27 7.40
C ASN A 570 -39.34 -6.55 6.52
N PHE A 571 -38.05 -6.70 6.81
CA PHE A 571 -36.98 -6.19 5.94
C PHE A 571 -35.96 -7.27 5.54
N SER A 572 -36.46 -8.40 5.06
CA SER A 572 -35.67 -9.37 4.30
C SER A 572 -36.04 -9.23 2.81
N ASN A 573 -35.41 -8.29 2.07
CA ASN A 573 -35.22 -8.44 0.61
C ASN A 573 -34.43 -7.32 -0.11
N THR A 574 -33.99 -6.24 0.54
CA THR A 574 -33.28 -5.15 -0.15
C THR A 574 -31.80 -5.08 0.25
N PHE A 575 -30.99 -5.92 -0.40
CA PHE A 575 -29.53 -5.86 -0.28
C PHE A 575 -28.98 -4.98 -1.40
N ASP A 576 -28.68 -3.72 -1.08
CA ASP A 576 -27.91 -2.81 -1.91
C ASP A 576 -26.59 -2.46 -1.21
N LEU A 577 -25.48 -2.44 -1.95
CA LEU A 577 -24.10 -2.30 -1.43
C LEU A 577 -23.80 -0.90 -0.84
N THR A 578 -24.80 -0.03 -0.87
CA THR A 578 -24.80 1.34 -0.35
C THR A 578 -25.30 1.44 1.09
N SER A 579 -25.97 0.41 1.62
CA SER A 579 -26.72 0.54 2.88
C SER A 579 -25.88 0.39 4.15
N THR A 580 -24.59 0.03 4.07
CA THR A 580 -23.74 -0.08 5.28
C THR A 580 -23.34 1.29 5.86
N TYR A 581 -23.62 2.39 5.14
CA TYR A 581 -23.43 3.77 5.62
C TYR A 581 -24.54 4.76 5.21
N GLN A 582 -25.62 4.32 4.56
CA GLN A 582 -26.78 5.17 4.34
C GLN A 582 -27.64 5.17 5.60
N VAL A 583 -27.36 6.14 6.50
CA VAL A 583 -28.45 6.67 7.33
C VAL A 583 -29.50 7.21 6.36
N ASN A 584 -30.72 6.70 6.50
CA ASN A 584 -31.90 7.02 5.68
C ASN A 584 -31.96 8.53 5.37
N ARG A 585 -31.73 8.89 4.10
CA ARG A 585 -31.76 10.28 3.63
C ARG A 585 -33.14 10.92 3.81
N ASN A 586 -34.19 10.11 3.73
CA ASN A 586 -35.58 10.56 3.80
C ASN A 586 -35.98 11.04 5.19
N ASN A 587 -35.36 10.55 6.28
CA ASN A 587 -35.68 11.02 7.63
C ASN A 587 -35.01 12.34 7.98
N ILE A 588 -33.91 12.72 7.31
CA ILE A 588 -33.18 13.96 7.62
C ILE A 588 -33.89 15.17 7.01
N ASP A 589 -34.48 15.02 5.83
CA ASP A 589 -35.27 16.07 5.19
C ASP A 589 -36.58 16.32 5.98
N ASP A 590 -37.26 15.26 6.43
CA ASP A 590 -38.43 15.38 7.32
C ASP A 590 -38.09 16.00 8.69
N LEU A 591 -36.93 15.67 9.27
CA LEU A 591 -36.45 16.27 10.53
C LEU A 591 -36.04 17.74 10.36
N LEU A 592 -35.42 18.11 9.23
CA LEU A 592 -35.08 19.49 8.90
C LEU A 592 -36.34 20.32 8.65
N GLU A 593 -37.33 19.77 7.97
CA GLU A 593 -38.61 20.44 7.72
C GLU A 593 -39.39 20.63 9.02
N GLN A 594 -39.40 19.64 9.92
CA GLN A 594 -39.98 19.78 11.26
C GLN A 594 -39.24 20.79 12.14
N GLU A 595 -37.90 20.86 12.09
CA GLU A 595 -37.12 21.89 12.82
C GLU A 595 -37.36 23.30 12.27
N LEU A 596 -37.49 23.45 10.94
CA LEU A 596 -37.81 24.72 10.29
C LEU A 596 -39.22 25.21 10.66
N ILE A 597 -40.21 24.30 10.68
CA ILE A 597 -41.58 24.59 11.14
C ILE A 597 -41.58 24.96 12.64
N LYS A 598 -40.77 24.29 13.46
CA LYS A 598 -40.64 24.60 14.89
C LYS A 598 -40.00 25.98 15.13
N LYS A 599 -38.99 26.36 14.33
CA LYS A 599 -38.36 27.68 14.37
C LYS A 599 -39.28 28.79 13.86
N GLN A 600 -40.08 28.54 12.83
CA GLN A 600 -41.10 29.49 12.37
C GLN A 600 -42.20 29.71 13.43
N LYS A 601 -42.66 28.65 14.10
CA LYS A 601 -43.62 28.77 15.22
C LYS A 601 -43.04 29.47 16.46
N LEU A 602 -41.73 29.34 16.72
CA LEU A 602 -41.02 30.05 17.79
C LEU A 602 -40.76 31.52 17.46
N SER A 603 -40.54 31.84 16.18
CA SER A 603 -40.43 33.21 15.68
C SER A 603 -41.78 33.92 15.74
N SER A 604 -42.87 33.27 15.30
CA SER A 604 -44.21 33.88 15.34
C SER A 604 -44.69 34.15 16.76
N LYS A 605 -44.32 33.32 17.74
CA LYS A 605 -44.65 33.50 19.16
C LYS A 605 -43.86 34.63 19.86
N LYS A 606 -42.66 34.96 19.36
CA LYS A 606 -41.85 36.08 19.89
C LYS A 606 -42.33 37.45 19.39
N THR A 607 -42.90 37.53 18.19
CA THR A 607 -43.46 38.78 17.65
C THR A 607 -44.76 39.21 18.33
N SER A 608 -45.48 38.31 19.02
CA SER A 608 -46.72 38.65 19.75
C SER A 608 -46.51 39.12 21.19
N GLU A 609 -45.30 39.05 21.74
CA GLU A 609 -45.00 39.38 23.15
C GLU A 609 -44.17 40.68 23.34
N GLN A 610 -43.86 41.42 22.27
CA GLN A 610 -43.06 42.63 22.32
C GLN A 610 -43.78 43.89 21.79
N GLU A 611 -44.98 44.18 22.27
CA GLU A 611 -45.58 45.52 22.15
C GLU A 611 -46.26 45.94 23.46
N LYS A 612 -45.50 46.58 24.36
CA LYS A 612 -46.02 47.56 25.33
C LYS A 612 -44.97 48.66 25.53
N PRO A 613 -45.27 49.93 25.19
CA PRO A 613 -44.32 51.03 25.38
C PRO A 613 -44.28 51.45 26.86
N LYS A 614 -43.08 51.60 27.44
CA LYS A 614 -42.89 52.28 28.73
C LYS A 614 -42.19 53.62 28.50
N VAL A 615 -42.91 54.67 28.87
CA VAL A 615 -42.57 56.10 28.82
C VAL A 615 -41.37 56.40 29.72
N GLY A 616 -40.38 57.12 29.20
CA GLY A 616 -39.22 57.61 29.96
C GLY A 616 -39.50 58.97 30.61
N ILE A 617 -39.26 59.09 31.92
CA ILE A 617 -39.21 60.37 32.63
C ILE A 617 -37.76 60.59 33.04
N TYR A 618 -37.08 61.57 32.42
CA TYR A 618 -35.77 62.04 32.85
C TYR A 618 -35.95 63.17 33.88
N LYS A 619 -35.36 63.02 35.06
CA LYS A 619 -35.21 64.09 36.06
C LYS A 619 -33.76 64.55 36.03
N ILE A 620 -33.53 65.79 35.60
CA ILE A 620 -32.26 66.52 35.76
C ILE A 620 -32.44 67.48 36.94
N ARG A 621 -31.53 67.41 37.91
CA ARG A 621 -31.17 68.42 38.93
C ARG A 621 -30.01 67.80 39.72
N GLY A 622 -28.89 68.44 39.99
CA GLY A 622 -28.44 69.82 39.86
C GLY A 622 -27.15 69.86 40.68
#